data_AF-A0A6B1GAN5-F1
#
_entry.id   AF-A0A6B1GAN5-F1
#
_cell.length_a   1.000
_cell.length_b   1.000
_cell.length_c   1.000
_cell.angle_alpha   90.00
_cell.angle_beta   90.00
_cell.angle_gamma   90.00
#
_symmetry.space_group_name_H-M   'P 1'
#
loop_
_entity.id
_entity.type
_entity.pdbx_description
1 polymer ?
#
loop_
_entity_poly.entity_id
_entity_poly.type
_entity_poly.pdbx_seq_one_letter_code
_entity_poly.pdbx_strand_id
1 'polypeptide(L)'
;MLGTGPSAGAGRRDSSPNRPRRRALHRVLAPGLARPAPAGPRRRRIRVSPLHAWAATVLGKSLPCEPVRRDAVVVLEGARNCRDLGGYPATGGRHVRPGALFRSDRLSTLTDDDLDELGSRGIRTVVDFRAGPEIERDRSRLWPGVTSHISLPVGDTVDGDISMVDQIFEGRLRSVSEDDMAGLYLQMIGSYGERFAQLVAIAADVDHLPMLFHCTAGKDRSGIASALLLEALGVARETVLDDYCLTNELRSHQRMAELAPEFAKMGISIDDVGAILSAPRGVMTAVLADLDVRFGDVGAAARDSLNGNTTDEGPQSGVVGYLLAHGLDPAALEMLRANLLI
;
A
#
# COMPACT_ATOMS: atom_id res chain seq x y z
N MET A 1 -45.43 -6.52 -42.95
CA MET A 1 -46.71 -5.84 -43.30
C MET A 1 -47.19 -5.13 -42.04
N LEU A 2 -47.08 -3.79 -42.02
CA LEU A 2 -48.24 -2.86 -41.99
C LEU A 2 -49.03 -3.00 -40.68
N GLY A 3 -49.01 -2.10 -39.69
CA GLY A 3 -48.91 -0.64 -39.77
C GLY A 3 -50.30 -0.03 -39.95
N THR A 4 -50.60 1.00 -39.14
CA THR A 4 -51.76 1.94 -39.18
C THR A 4 -53.03 1.45 -38.45
N GLY A 5 -53.78 2.26 -37.70
CA GLY A 5 -53.77 3.72 -37.56
C GLY A 5 -54.89 4.21 -36.61
N PRO A 6 -55.02 5.53 -36.42
CA PRO A 6 -55.61 6.20 -35.23
C PRO A 6 -56.92 6.96 -35.51
N SER A 7 -57.51 7.62 -34.50
CA SER A 7 -58.33 8.86 -34.57
C SER A 7 -59.13 9.02 -33.26
N ALA A 8 -58.94 10.02 -32.37
CA ALA A 8 -59.02 11.49 -32.46
C ALA A 8 -60.41 12.07 -32.05
N GLY A 9 -60.35 13.15 -31.25
CA GLY A 9 -61.41 14.15 -31.03
C GLY A 9 -62.19 14.03 -29.70
N ALA A 10 -62.63 15.07 -28.99
CA ALA A 10 -62.33 16.50 -28.85
C ALA A 10 -63.45 17.09 -27.95
N GLY A 11 -63.13 18.13 -27.17
CA GLY A 11 -64.10 19.15 -26.66
C GLY A 11 -64.90 18.76 -25.40
N ARG A 12 -64.65 19.34 -24.21
CA ARG A 12 -64.94 20.70 -23.66
C ARG A 12 -66.33 20.87 -23.00
N ARG A 13 -66.27 21.21 -21.69
CA ARG A 13 -67.16 22.10 -20.88
C ARG A 13 -68.61 21.60 -20.67
N ASP A 14 -69.35 21.87 -19.61
CA ASP A 14 -69.30 22.83 -18.51
C ASP A 14 -70.26 22.38 -17.38
N SER A 15 -70.35 23.16 -16.30
CA SER A 15 -71.48 23.33 -15.36
C SER A 15 -71.56 22.51 -14.05
N SER A 16 -71.18 23.22 -12.98
CA SER A 16 -71.68 23.16 -11.58
C SER A 16 -73.20 23.43 -11.48
N PRO A 17 -73.95 23.28 -10.33
CA PRO A 17 -73.52 23.59 -8.95
C PRO A 17 -74.18 22.85 -7.75
N ASN A 18 -73.67 23.18 -6.53
CA ASN A 18 -74.42 23.62 -5.33
C ASN A 18 -74.34 22.80 -4.01
N ARG A 19 -73.38 23.22 -3.14
CA ARG A 19 -73.46 23.52 -1.68
C ARG A 19 -73.87 22.44 -0.64
N PRO A 20 -73.67 22.68 0.68
CA PRO A 20 -72.48 23.19 1.38
C PRO A 20 -72.20 22.38 2.68
N ARG A 21 -71.01 22.45 3.29
CA ARG A 21 -70.88 22.25 4.76
C ARG A 21 -69.54 22.73 5.33
N ARG A 22 -69.68 23.75 6.20
CA ARG A 22 -69.01 23.98 7.50
C ARG A 22 -67.48 24.09 7.54
N ARG A 23 -67.05 25.34 7.76
CA ARG A 23 -65.79 25.70 8.43
C ARG A 23 -65.73 25.07 9.83
N ALA A 24 -64.62 24.42 10.15
CA ALA A 24 -64.14 24.22 11.52
C ALA A 24 -62.60 24.31 11.52
N LEU A 25 -62.13 25.42 12.10
CA LEU A 25 -60.84 25.71 12.74
C LEU A 25 -59.69 24.69 12.56
N HIS A 26 -58.62 25.13 11.88
CA HIS A 26 -57.31 24.49 11.90
C HIS A 26 -56.68 24.55 13.30
N ARG A 27 -56.45 23.38 13.90
CA ARG A 27 -55.53 23.19 15.02
C ARG A 27 -54.22 22.66 14.44
N VAL A 28 -53.16 23.45 14.56
CA VAL A 28 -51.80 23.08 14.13
C VAL A 28 -51.33 21.89 14.97
N LEU A 29 -51.01 20.77 14.29
CA LEU A 29 -50.35 19.61 14.89
C LEU A 29 -48.86 19.64 14.50
N ALA A 30 -47.99 19.53 15.50
CA ALA A 30 -46.55 19.47 15.38
C ALA A 30 -46.06 18.20 14.65
N PRO A 31 -44.87 18.21 14.02
CA PRO A 31 -44.31 17.01 13.39
C PRO A 31 -43.89 15.98 14.43
N GLY A 32 -44.28 14.72 14.20
CA GLY A 32 -43.96 13.57 15.03
C GLY A 32 -42.46 13.28 15.08
N LEU A 33 -41.98 12.96 16.29
CA LEU A 33 -40.63 12.49 16.57
C LEU A 33 -40.38 11.14 15.87
N ALA A 34 -39.47 11.12 14.91
CA ALA A 34 -38.91 9.88 14.36
C ALA A 34 -38.09 9.15 15.44
N ARG A 35 -38.31 7.85 15.58
CA ARG A 35 -37.52 6.98 16.49
C ARG A 35 -36.08 6.89 15.97
N PRO A 36 -35.05 6.95 16.84
CA PRO A 36 -33.67 6.81 16.41
C PRO A 36 -33.37 5.37 15.98
N ALA A 37 -32.59 5.23 14.90
CA ALA A 37 -32.06 3.97 14.41
C ALA A 37 -31.13 3.31 15.45
N PRO A 38 -31.01 1.96 15.48
CA PRO A 38 -30.13 1.28 16.42
C PRO A 38 -28.66 1.61 16.14
N ALA A 39 -27.91 1.88 17.20
CA ALA A 39 -26.49 2.20 17.14
C ALA A 39 -25.70 1.04 16.50
N GLY A 40 -25.02 1.33 15.38
CA GLY A 40 -24.05 0.41 14.79
C GLY A 40 -22.88 0.12 15.73
N PRO A 41 -22.09 -0.94 15.46
CA PRO A 41 -21.03 -1.38 16.35
C PRO A 41 -20.02 -0.24 16.59
N ARG A 42 -19.79 0.07 17.87
CA ARG A 42 -18.83 1.09 18.31
C ARG A 42 -17.44 0.70 17.80
N ARG A 43 -16.93 1.45 16.81
CA ARG A 43 -15.51 1.38 16.40
C ARG A 43 -14.66 1.59 17.65
N ARG A 44 -13.90 0.58 18.06
CA ARG A 44 -12.84 0.77 19.05
C ARG A 44 -11.83 1.73 18.43
N ARG A 45 -11.79 2.98 18.93
CA ARG A 45 -10.65 3.86 18.71
C ARG A 45 -9.44 3.16 19.32
N ILE A 46 -8.55 2.65 18.48
CA ILE A 46 -7.19 2.30 18.91
C ILE A 46 -6.56 3.64 19.31
N ARG A 47 -6.41 3.88 20.61
CA ARG A 47 -5.57 4.97 21.12
C ARG A 47 -4.13 4.56 20.79
N VAL A 48 -3.54 5.20 19.80
CA VAL A 48 -2.08 5.19 19.65
C VAL A 48 -1.56 5.97 20.85
N SER A 49 -0.97 5.28 21.82
CA SER A 49 -0.42 5.92 23.01
C SER A 49 0.78 6.78 22.59
N PRO A 50 0.93 8.03 23.08
CA PRO A 50 2.08 8.87 22.78
C PRO A 50 3.26 8.44 23.65
N LEU A 51 3.76 7.23 23.45
CA LEU A 51 4.95 6.69 24.12
C LEU A 51 5.59 5.68 23.19
N HIS A 52 6.56 6.10 22.39
CA HIS A 52 7.86 5.42 22.18
C HIS A 52 8.86 6.38 21.50
N ALA A 53 8.98 7.60 22.04
CA ALA A 53 10.15 8.48 21.85
C ALA A 53 11.45 7.90 22.48
N TRP A 54 11.47 6.60 22.80
CA TRP A 54 12.61 5.91 23.42
C TRP A 54 13.36 5.04 22.41
N ALA A 55 12.73 4.58 21.33
CA ALA A 55 13.39 3.78 20.29
C ALA A 55 14.45 4.58 19.52
N ALA A 56 14.28 5.90 19.41
CA ALA A 56 15.23 6.81 18.78
C ALA A 56 16.50 7.07 19.63
N THR A 57 16.49 6.75 20.93
CA THR A 57 17.54 7.19 21.86
C THR A 57 18.56 6.09 22.19
N VAL A 58 18.32 4.83 21.82
CA VAL A 58 19.23 3.69 22.13
C VAL A 58 19.79 2.98 20.90
N LEU A 59 19.30 3.28 19.69
CA LEU A 59 19.93 2.83 18.45
C LEU A 59 20.63 4.02 17.78
N GLY A 60 21.96 3.92 17.70
CA GLY A 60 22.85 4.98 17.24
C GLY A 60 22.52 5.50 15.85
N LYS A 61 23.15 6.64 15.52
CA LYS A 61 23.22 7.28 14.19
C LYS A 61 22.82 6.31 13.08
N SER A 62 21.75 6.63 12.35
CA SER A 62 21.30 5.88 11.17
C SER A 62 22.53 5.47 10.36
N LEU A 63 22.80 4.17 10.29
CA LEU A 63 23.86 3.64 9.44
C LEU A 63 23.62 4.14 8.01
N PRO A 64 24.69 4.47 7.27
CA PRO A 64 24.53 4.86 5.88
C PRO A 64 23.84 3.72 5.12
N CYS A 65 23.03 4.09 4.13
CA CYS A 65 22.49 3.11 3.19
C CYS A 65 23.65 2.54 2.37
N GLU A 66 23.81 1.22 2.35
CA GLU A 66 24.80 0.57 1.50
C GLU A 66 24.13 0.03 0.23
N PRO A 67 24.72 0.22 -0.96
CA PRO A 67 24.14 -0.28 -2.19
C PRO A 67 24.21 -1.81 -2.22
N VAL A 68 23.06 -2.45 -2.05
CA VAL A 68 22.90 -3.89 -2.24
C VAL A 68 22.29 -4.19 -3.60
N ARG A 69 22.77 -5.25 -4.25
CA ARG A 69 22.11 -5.93 -5.38
C ARG A 69 21.72 -5.05 -6.57
N ARG A 70 22.62 -4.16 -7.02
CA ARG A 70 22.44 -3.39 -8.26
C ARG A 70 22.31 -4.27 -9.51
N ASP A 71 22.84 -5.49 -9.47
CA ASP A 71 22.67 -6.54 -10.48
C ASP A 71 21.22 -7.02 -10.63
N ALA A 72 20.35 -6.79 -9.64
CA ALA A 72 18.95 -7.20 -9.65
C ALA A 72 18.01 -6.17 -10.31
N VAL A 73 18.53 -5.02 -10.74
CA VAL A 73 17.76 -3.93 -11.35
C VAL A 73 17.28 -4.34 -12.75
N VAL A 74 16.00 -4.13 -13.01
CA VAL A 74 15.41 -4.25 -14.34
C VAL A 74 15.31 -2.85 -14.91
N VAL A 75 16.13 -2.56 -15.92
CA VAL A 75 16.15 -1.24 -16.56
C VAL A 75 14.96 -1.15 -17.50
N LEU A 76 14.04 -0.24 -17.22
CA LEU A 76 12.86 0.05 -18.02
C LEU A 76 12.88 1.53 -18.40
N GLU A 77 12.36 1.87 -19.58
CA GLU A 77 12.23 3.26 -20.02
C GLU A 77 11.03 3.94 -19.33
N GLY A 78 9.92 3.22 -19.29
CA GLY A 78 8.63 3.71 -18.85
C GLY A 78 8.32 3.48 -17.38
N ALA A 79 9.20 2.84 -16.62
CA ALA A 79 9.05 2.67 -15.18
C ALA A 79 10.41 2.80 -14.48
N ARG A 80 10.38 3.23 -13.23
CA ARG A 80 11.58 3.36 -12.39
C ARG A 80 11.47 2.42 -11.20
N ASN A 81 12.59 2.25 -10.51
CA ASN A 81 12.65 1.44 -9.29
C ASN A 81 12.25 -0.03 -9.49
N CYS A 82 12.32 -0.54 -10.73
CA CYS A 82 12.01 -1.93 -11.05
C CYS A 82 13.19 -2.84 -10.73
N ARG A 83 12.99 -3.87 -9.90
CA ARG A 83 14.03 -4.83 -9.52
C ARG A 83 13.48 -6.15 -9.00
N ASP A 84 14.30 -7.19 -9.11
CA ASP A 84 14.12 -8.48 -8.46
C ASP A 84 14.53 -8.41 -6.98
N LEU A 85 13.75 -9.04 -6.11
CA LEU A 85 14.01 -9.18 -4.67
C LEU A 85 14.70 -10.52 -4.33
N GLY A 86 14.92 -11.39 -5.31
CA GLY A 86 15.64 -12.64 -5.13
C GLY A 86 17.15 -12.47 -5.11
N GLY A 87 17.84 -13.34 -4.39
CA GLY A 87 19.29 -13.45 -4.21
C GLY A 87 19.82 -12.87 -2.89
N TYR A 88 18.96 -12.31 -2.03
CA TYR A 88 19.37 -11.90 -0.69
C TYR A 88 19.65 -13.11 0.22
N PRO A 89 20.73 -13.09 1.02
CA PRO A 89 20.96 -14.10 2.04
C PRO A 89 19.82 -14.10 3.07
N ALA A 90 19.40 -15.30 3.45
CA ALA A 90 18.34 -15.56 4.40
C ALA A 90 18.78 -16.58 5.47
N THR A 91 17.99 -16.73 6.52
CA THR A 91 18.27 -17.68 7.62
C THR A 91 18.49 -19.11 7.12
N GLY A 92 19.41 -19.81 7.78
CA GLY A 92 19.75 -21.20 7.46
C GLY A 92 20.68 -21.36 6.25
N GLY A 93 21.41 -20.30 5.87
CA GLY A 93 22.34 -20.31 4.73
C GLY A 93 21.67 -20.33 3.35
N ARG A 94 20.35 -20.13 3.32
CA ARG A 94 19.54 -20.07 2.10
C ARG A 94 19.55 -18.68 1.48
N HIS A 95 19.05 -18.57 0.27
CA HIS A 95 18.87 -17.30 -0.43
C HIS A 95 17.45 -17.14 -0.93
N VAL A 96 16.96 -15.91 -0.99
CA VAL A 96 15.69 -15.63 -1.67
C VAL A 96 15.80 -16.06 -3.13
N ARG A 97 14.82 -16.78 -3.67
CA ARG A 97 14.83 -17.33 -5.03
C ARG A 97 14.84 -16.20 -6.07
N PRO A 98 15.89 -16.08 -6.92
CA PRO A 98 15.92 -15.12 -8.02
C PRO A 98 14.76 -15.31 -8.99
N GLY A 99 14.29 -14.21 -9.56
CA GLY A 99 13.25 -14.17 -10.58
C GLY A 99 11.85 -14.52 -10.07
N ALA A 100 11.61 -14.48 -8.75
CA ALA A 100 10.31 -14.85 -8.17
C ALA A 100 9.46 -13.64 -7.75
N LEU A 101 10.09 -12.63 -7.16
CA LEU A 101 9.42 -11.44 -6.62
C LEU A 101 10.06 -10.19 -7.19
N PHE A 102 9.25 -9.36 -7.84
CA PHE A 102 9.67 -8.09 -8.40
C PHE A 102 8.87 -6.96 -7.76
N ARG A 103 9.48 -5.78 -7.69
CA ARG A 103 8.81 -4.53 -7.33
C ARG A 103 9.09 -3.47 -8.37
N SER A 104 8.17 -2.53 -8.53
CA SER A 104 8.34 -1.36 -9.41
C SER A 104 7.54 -0.14 -8.91
N ASP A 105 7.71 1.01 -9.56
CA ASP A 105 6.74 2.09 -9.55
C ASP A 105 5.59 1.85 -10.55
N ARG A 106 4.81 2.89 -10.87
CA ARG A 106 3.60 2.76 -11.69
C ARG A 106 3.94 2.23 -13.08
N LEU A 107 3.05 1.40 -13.62
CA LEU A 107 3.24 0.73 -14.91
C LEU A 107 2.51 1.44 -16.08
N SER A 108 2.02 2.67 -15.87
CA SER A 108 1.20 3.37 -16.86
C SER A 108 1.98 3.87 -18.07
N THR A 109 3.29 4.07 -17.90
CA THR A 109 4.19 4.66 -18.89
C THR A 109 5.15 3.66 -19.53
N LEU A 110 5.04 2.36 -19.20
CA LEU A 110 5.83 1.30 -19.84
C LEU A 110 5.80 1.42 -21.37
N THR A 111 6.92 1.20 -22.04
CA THR A 111 7.00 1.10 -23.51
C THR A 111 6.64 -0.31 -23.98
N ASP A 112 6.56 -0.54 -25.29
CA ASP A 112 6.36 -1.90 -25.82
C ASP A 112 7.56 -2.81 -25.50
N ASP A 113 8.78 -2.27 -25.58
CA ASP A 113 10.02 -2.96 -25.19
C ASP A 113 10.02 -3.31 -23.69
N ASP A 114 9.50 -2.43 -22.83
CA ASP A 114 9.35 -2.73 -21.40
C ASP A 114 8.37 -3.88 -21.13
N LEU A 115 7.28 -3.95 -21.91
CA LEU A 115 6.30 -5.04 -21.80
C LEU A 115 6.92 -6.37 -22.22
N ASP A 116 7.74 -6.37 -23.26
CA ASP A 116 8.49 -7.55 -23.71
C ASP A 116 9.55 -7.96 -22.69
N GLU A 117 10.27 -7.00 -22.09
CA GLU A 117 11.26 -7.25 -21.04
C GLU A 117 10.61 -7.91 -19.81
N LEU A 118 9.50 -7.36 -19.30
CA LEU A 118 8.75 -7.93 -18.18
C LEU A 118 8.12 -9.29 -18.52
N GLY A 119 7.64 -9.44 -19.76
CA GLY A 119 7.10 -10.70 -20.27
C GLY A 119 8.16 -11.80 -20.39
N SER A 120 9.37 -11.46 -20.83
CA SER A 120 10.49 -12.41 -20.99
C SER A 120 10.96 -12.99 -19.65
N ARG A 121 10.75 -12.26 -18.55
CA ARG A 121 11.02 -12.68 -17.18
C ARG A 121 9.95 -13.64 -16.63
N GLY A 122 8.90 -13.92 -17.41
CA GLY A 122 7.82 -14.82 -17.04
C GLY A 122 6.90 -14.27 -15.95
N ILE A 123 6.97 -12.96 -15.65
CA ILE A 123 6.10 -12.32 -14.67
C ILE A 123 4.66 -12.47 -15.13
N ARG A 124 3.83 -13.11 -14.30
CA ARG A 124 2.43 -13.41 -14.66
C ARG A 124 1.40 -12.87 -13.67
N THR A 125 1.84 -12.51 -12.47
CA THR A 125 0.99 -11.86 -11.47
C THR A 125 1.43 -10.43 -11.26
N VAL A 126 0.49 -9.49 -11.35
CA VAL A 126 0.70 -8.08 -11.00
C VAL A 126 -0.18 -7.73 -9.82
N VAL A 127 0.41 -7.22 -8.73
CA VAL A 127 -0.31 -6.74 -7.56
C VAL A 127 -0.22 -5.21 -7.49
N ASP A 128 -1.36 -4.53 -7.56
CA ASP A 128 -1.45 -3.06 -7.53
C ASP A 128 -1.95 -2.56 -6.17
N PHE A 129 -1.10 -1.82 -5.45
CA PHE A 129 -1.43 -1.19 -4.16
C PHE A 129 -2.14 0.16 -4.30
N ARG A 130 -2.31 0.66 -5.54
CA ARG A 130 -2.99 1.92 -5.80
C ARG A 130 -4.49 1.78 -5.68
N ALA A 131 -5.12 2.91 -5.48
CA ALA A 131 -6.57 3.01 -5.40
C ALA A 131 -7.20 3.58 -6.67
N GLY A 132 -8.54 3.61 -6.70
CA GLY A 132 -9.35 4.05 -7.85
C GLY A 132 -8.83 5.31 -8.54
N PRO A 133 -8.69 6.46 -7.86
CA PRO A 133 -8.24 7.70 -8.49
C PRO A 133 -6.84 7.61 -9.11
N GLU A 134 -5.92 6.90 -8.45
CA GLU A 134 -4.56 6.68 -8.96
C GLU A 134 -4.57 5.73 -10.17
N ILE A 135 -5.40 4.69 -10.16
CA ILE A 135 -5.56 3.73 -11.27
C ILE A 135 -6.26 4.37 -12.48
N GLU A 136 -7.24 5.24 -12.25
CA GLU A 136 -7.95 5.96 -13.30
C GLU A 136 -7.03 6.97 -14.00
N ARG A 137 -6.21 7.69 -13.23
CA ARG A 137 -5.21 8.63 -13.75
C ARG A 137 -4.10 7.92 -14.51
N ASP A 138 -3.59 6.82 -13.94
CA ASP A 138 -2.41 6.11 -14.42
C ASP A 138 -2.71 4.62 -14.62
N ARG A 139 -3.56 4.28 -15.59
CA ARG A 139 -3.91 2.87 -15.85
C ARG A 139 -2.66 2.07 -16.25
N SER A 140 -2.40 0.97 -15.53
CA SER A 140 -1.26 0.08 -15.82
C SER A 140 -1.35 -0.50 -17.22
N ARG A 141 -0.22 -0.49 -17.94
CA ARG A 141 -0.05 -1.29 -19.15
C ARG A 141 0.40 -2.70 -18.72
N LEU A 142 -0.32 -3.72 -19.18
CA LEU A 142 -0.03 -5.12 -18.88
C LEU A 142 0.41 -5.83 -20.17
N TRP A 143 1.30 -6.81 -20.03
CA TRP A 143 1.80 -7.63 -21.13
C TRP A 143 1.00 -8.94 -21.24
N PRO A 144 1.04 -9.63 -22.41
CA PRO A 144 0.22 -10.83 -22.65
C PRO A 144 0.43 -11.99 -21.67
N GLY A 145 1.59 -12.06 -21.00
CA GLY A 145 1.91 -13.08 -20.00
C GLY A 145 1.22 -12.91 -18.64
N VAL A 146 0.55 -11.77 -18.40
CA VAL A 146 -0.16 -11.53 -17.13
C VAL A 146 -1.44 -12.35 -17.06
N THR A 147 -1.46 -13.35 -16.20
CA THR A 147 -2.63 -14.21 -15.93
C THR A 147 -3.43 -13.75 -14.71
N SER A 148 -2.86 -12.87 -13.88
CA SER A 148 -3.53 -12.37 -12.67
C SER A 148 -3.15 -10.92 -12.40
N HIS A 149 -4.14 -10.03 -12.35
CA HIS A 149 -3.99 -8.64 -11.92
C HIS A 149 -4.82 -8.43 -10.66
N ILE A 150 -4.15 -8.33 -9.51
CA ILE A 150 -4.75 -8.33 -8.18
C ILE A 150 -4.69 -6.92 -7.60
N SER A 151 -5.83 -6.38 -7.18
CA SER A 151 -5.91 -5.06 -6.55
C SER A 151 -5.93 -5.20 -5.03
N LEU A 152 -4.96 -4.57 -4.35
CA LEU A 152 -4.84 -4.50 -2.89
C LEU A 152 -4.67 -3.05 -2.44
N PRO A 153 -5.70 -2.19 -2.57
CA PRO A 153 -5.54 -0.76 -2.35
C PRO A 153 -5.12 -0.43 -0.90
N VAL A 154 -4.10 0.41 -0.77
CA VAL A 154 -3.60 0.97 0.49
C VAL A 154 -3.59 2.50 0.36
N GLY A 155 -4.37 3.21 1.18
CA GLY A 155 -4.38 4.68 1.23
C GLY A 155 -5.74 5.38 1.13
N ASP A 156 -6.85 4.67 0.93
CA ASP A 156 -8.15 5.28 0.55
C ASP A 156 -8.95 6.04 1.61
N THR A 157 -8.54 6.08 2.88
CA THR A 157 -9.52 6.37 3.95
C THR A 157 -9.35 7.67 4.74
N VAL A 158 -8.32 8.48 4.51
CA VAL A 158 -8.17 9.76 5.24
C VAL A 158 -7.46 10.79 4.35
N ASP A 159 -8.19 11.83 3.93
CA ASP A 159 -7.75 13.00 3.15
C ASP A 159 -7.53 12.85 1.63
N GLY A 160 -8.49 12.20 0.97
CA GLY A 160 -9.00 12.56 -0.37
C GLY A 160 -7.99 12.72 -1.49
N ASP A 161 -7.84 11.66 -2.30
CA ASP A 161 -7.49 11.64 -3.73
C ASP A 161 -6.24 12.40 -4.24
N ILE A 162 -5.51 13.11 -3.37
CA ILE A 162 -4.47 14.06 -3.75
C ILE A 162 -3.13 13.62 -3.13
N SER A 163 -2.15 13.34 -3.99
CA SER A 163 -0.84 12.87 -3.56
C SER A 163 -0.13 13.90 -2.68
N MET A 164 0.76 13.48 -1.78
CA MET A 164 1.54 14.43 -0.96
C MET A 164 2.32 15.44 -1.81
N VAL A 165 2.75 15.04 -3.01
CA VAL A 165 3.42 15.94 -3.97
C VAL A 165 2.44 16.99 -4.50
N ASP A 166 1.21 16.59 -4.84
CA ASP A 166 0.18 17.53 -5.28
C ASP A 166 -0.19 18.50 -4.13
N GLN A 167 -0.22 18.04 -2.88
CA GLN A 167 -0.42 18.91 -1.71
C GLN A 167 0.70 19.96 -1.55
N ILE A 168 1.94 19.63 -1.93
CA ILE A 168 3.04 20.60 -1.99
C ILE A 168 2.76 21.63 -3.09
N PHE A 169 2.38 21.18 -4.30
CA PHE A 169 2.07 22.07 -5.43
C PHE A 169 0.87 22.99 -5.15
N GLU A 170 -0.10 22.54 -4.36
CA GLU A 170 -1.24 23.35 -3.91
C GLU A 170 -0.90 24.27 -2.72
N GLY A 171 0.33 24.21 -2.20
CA GLY A 171 0.77 25.00 -1.05
C GLY A 171 0.19 24.57 0.29
N ARG A 172 -0.49 23.41 0.35
CA ARG A 172 -1.02 22.81 1.58
C ARG A 172 0.08 22.22 2.47
N LEU A 173 1.20 21.86 1.84
CA LEU A 173 2.34 21.24 2.50
C LEU A 173 3.63 21.95 2.10
N ARG A 174 4.44 22.36 3.08
CA ARG A 174 5.70 23.09 2.83
C ARG A 174 6.94 22.39 3.38
N SER A 175 6.74 21.49 4.34
CA SER A 175 7.79 20.70 4.95
C SER A 175 7.20 19.40 5.49
N VAL A 176 7.95 18.30 5.41
CA VAL A 176 7.62 17.02 6.04
C VAL A 176 8.89 16.39 6.58
N SER A 177 8.86 16.06 7.86
CA SER A 177 9.97 15.40 8.54
C SER A 177 9.96 13.89 8.31
N GLU A 178 11.06 13.22 8.65
CA GLU A 178 11.09 11.75 8.70
C GLU A 178 10.09 11.20 9.74
N ASP A 179 9.90 11.89 10.87
CA ASP A 179 8.93 11.47 11.91
C ASP A 179 7.49 11.50 11.39
N ASP A 180 7.13 12.51 10.60
CA ASP A 180 5.82 12.59 9.94
C ASP A 180 5.62 11.42 8.97
N MET A 181 6.66 11.10 8.18
CA MET A 181 6.64 9.96 7.26
C MET A 181 6.57 8.61 8.00
N ALA A 182 7.28 8.47 9.12
CA ALA A 182 7.19 7.29 9.97
C ALA A 182 5.78 7.13 10.54
N GLY A 183 5.17 8.22 11.02
CA GLY A 183 3.77 8.25 11.46
C GLY A 183 2.80 7.78 10.37
N LEU A 184 3.00 8.25 9.14
CA LEU A 184 2.20 7.81 7.98
C LEU A 184 2.37 6.31 7.68
N TYR A 185 3.60 5.78 7.75
CA TYR A 185 3.86 4.36 7.51
C TYR A 185 3.23 3.49 8.60
N LEU A 186 3.31 3.92 9.86
CA LEU A 186 2.66 3.25 10.98
C LEU A 186 1.13 3.27 10.85
N GLN A 187 0.55 4.37 10.37
CA GLN A 187 -0.87 4.44 10.06
C GLN A 187 -1.25 3.47 8.93
N MET A 188 -0.45 3.37 7.87
CA MET A 188 -0.68 2.42 6.77
C MET A 188 -0.65 0.97 7.28
N ILE A 189 0.38 0.62 8.05
CA ILE A 189 0.53 -0.70 8.66
C ILE A 189 -0.63 -1.03 9.60
N GLY A 190 -1.07 -0.08 10.42
CA GLY A 190 -2.18 -0.27 11.35
C GLY A 190 -3.55 -0.35 10.69
N SER A 191 -3.73 0.28 9.52
CA SER A 191 -5.04 0.36 8.84
C SER A 191 -5.23 -0.70 7.76
N TYR A 192 -4.13 -1.19 7.17
CA TYR A 192 -4.16 -2.05 5.98
C TYR A 192 -3.36 -3.35 6.17
N GLY A 193 -3.11 -3.79 7.40
CA GLY A 193 -2.31 -5.00 7.64
C GLY A 193 -2.85 -6.26 6.98
N GLU A 194 -4.17 -6.39 6.85
CA GLU A 194 -4.79 -7.50 6.11
C GLU A 194 -4.37 -7.51 4.63
N ARG A 195 -4.12 -6.35 4.00
CA ARG A 195 -3.65 -6.25 2.61
C ARG A 195 -2.21 -6.71 2.46
N PHE A 196 -1.36 -6.36 3.43
CA PHE A 196 0.02 -6.83 3.45
C PHE A 196 0.10 -8.34 3.75
N ALA A 197 -0.73 -8.85 4.66
CA ALA A 197 -0.87 -10.29 4.90
C ALA A 197 -1.36 -11.02 3.64
N GLN A 198 -2.33 -10.46 2.91
CA GLN A 198 -2.81 -10.99 1.63
C GLN A 198 -1.69 -11.04 0.58
N LEU A 199 -0.86 -10.00 0.44
CA LEU A 199 0.30 -10.04 -0.46
C LEU A 199 1.20 -11.24 -0.13
N VAL A 200 1.53 -11.44 1.16
CA VAL A 200 2.39 -12.56 1.58
C VAL A 200 1.73 -13.91 1.29
N ALA A 201 0.43 -14.04 1.51
CA ALA A 201 -0.30 -15.26 1.16
C ALA A 201 -0.29 -15.55 -0.35
N ILE A 202 -0.44 -14.52 -1.20
CA ILE A 202 -0.35 -14.67 -2.67
C ILE A 202 1.09 -15.05 -3.07
N ALA A 203 2.10 -14.43 -2.46
CA ALA A 203 3.50 -14.76 -2.71
C ALA A 203 3.88 -16.18 -2.24
N ALA A 204 3.13 -16.76 -1.30
CA ALA A 204 3.31 -18.12 -0.84
C ALA A 204 2.79 -19.17 -1.85
N ASP A 205 1.93 -18.78 -2.79
CA ASP A 205 1.41 -19.66 -3.81
C ASP A 205 2.32 -19.65 -5.05
N VAL A 206 2.88 -20.81 -5.40
CA VAL A 206 3.74 -20.95 -6.57
C VAL A 206 3.02 -20.60 -7.87
N ASP A 207 1.69 -20.76 -7.93
CA ASP A 207 0.90 -20.45 -9.12
C ASP A 207 0.86 -18.95 -9.40
N HIS A 208 1.17 -18.10 -8.41
CA HIS A 208 1.30 -16.67 -8.57
C HIS A 208 2.72 -16.17 -8.90
N LEU A 209 3.76 -17.03 -8.87
CA LEU A 209 5.16 -16.63 -9.04
C LEU A 209 5.75 -17.02 -10.41
N PRO A 210 6.33 -16.09 -11.22
CA PRO A 210 6.82 -14.79 -10.78
C PRO A 210 5.76 -13.68 -10.68
N MET A 211 5.90 -12.87 -9.65
CA MET A 211 5.00 -11.77 -9.31
C MET A 211 5.73 -10.43 -9.33
N LEU A 212 5.07 -9.39 -9.82
CA LEU A 212 5.47 -7.99 -9.64
C LEU A 212 4.42 -7.27 -8.79
N PHE A 213 4.84 -6.53 -7.78
CA PHE A 213 3.95 -5.63 -7.03
C PHE A 213 4.40 -4.19 -7.13
N HIS A 214 3.44 -3.27 -7.22
CA HIS A 214 3.75 -1.85 -7.41
C HIS A 214 2.78 -0.91 -6.71
N CYS A 215 3.17 0.36 -6.66
CA CYS A 215 2.31 1.46 -6.29
C CYS A 215 2.59 2.66 -7.21
N THR A 216 2.25 3.89 -6.83
CA THR A 216 2.49 5.07 -7.70
C THR A 216 3.97 5.43 -7.83
N ALA A 217 4.70 5.45 -6.71
CA ALA A 217 6.11 5.81 -6.67
C ALA A 217 7.03 4.59 -6.50
N GLY A 218 6.48 3.40 -6.31
CA GLY A 218 7.24 2.19 -5.98
C GLY A 218 8.04 2.29 -4.69
N LYS A 219 7.73 3.26 -3.82
CA LYS A 219 8.56 3.70 -2.68
C LYS A 219 7.95 3.31 -1.34
N ASP A 220 6.77 3.85 -1.03
CA ASP A 220 6.15 3.70 0.29
C ASP A 220 5.46 2.34 0.45
N ARG A 221 4.33 2.14 -0.23
CA ARG A 221 3.54 0.89 -0.16
C ARG A 221 4.33 -0.33 -0.60
N SER A 222 5.01 -0.25 -1.75
CA SER A 222 5.93 -1.30 -2.20
C SER A 222 7.16 -1.44 -1.29
N GLY A 223 7.62 -0.38 -0.62
CA GLY A 223 8.74 -0.45 0.32
C GLY A 223 8.38 -1.23 1.58
N ILE A 224 7.24 -0.90 2.18
CA ILE A 224 6.68 -1.65 3.31
C ILE A 224 6.46 -3.11 2.91
N ALA A 225 5.80 -3.36 1.77
CA ALA A 225 5.57 -4.71 1.26
C ALA A 225 6.87 -5.51 1.09
N SER A 226 7.91 -4.90 0.53
CA SER A 226 9.21 -5.57 0.34
C SER A 226 9.88 -5.86 1.68
N ALA A 227 9.85 -4.92 2.62
CA ALA A 227 10.42 -5.11 3.94
C ALA A 227 9.74 -6.26 4.71
N LEU A 228 8.40 -6.32 4.64
CA LEU A 228 7.63 -7.40 5.24
C LEU A 228 7.92 -8.76 4.61
N LEU A 229 7.99 -8.85 3.27
CA LEU A 229 8.31 -10.09 2.56
C LEU A 229 9.73 -10.57 2.89
N LEU A 230 10.72 -9.68 2.82
CA LEU A 230 12.12 -10.04 3.07
C LEU A 230 12.36 -10.47 4.53
N GLU A 231 11.77 -9.80 5.51
CA GLU A 231 11.87 -10.25 6.91
C GLU A 231 11.10 -11.55 7.19
N ALA A 232 9.95 -11.78 6.54
CA ALA A 232 9.24 -13.05 6.63
C ALA A 232 10.07 -14.22 6.08
N LEU A 233 10.88 -13.95 5.05
CA LEU A 233 11.86 -14.85 4.46
C LEU A 233 13.15 -14.99 5.28
N GLY A 234 13.31 -14.24 6.37
CA GLY A 234 14.49 -14.33 7.24
C GLY A 234 15.72 -13.58 6.69
N VAL A 235 15.52 -12.60 5.80
CA VAL A 235 16.60 -11.69 5.38
C VAL A 235 16.95 -10.75 6.53
N ALA A 236 18.24 -10.50 6.73
CA ALA A 236 18.71 -9.65 7.82
C ALA A 236 18.21 -8.21 7.70
N ARG A 237 17.79 -7.62 8.84
CA ARG A 237 17.23 -6.25 8.95
C ARG A 237 18.05 -5.21 8.17
N GLU A 238 19.37 -5.21 8.32
CA GLU A 238 20.23 -4.24 7.62
C GLU A 238 20.13 -4.36 6.10
N THR A 239 20.06 -5.59 5.56
CA THR A 239 19.89 -5.85 4.13
C THR A 239 18.51 -5.40 3.64
N VAL A 240 17.47 -5.58 4.46
CA VAL A 240 16.12 -5.10 4.17
C VAL A 240 16.08 -3.57 4.07
N LEU A 241 16.74 -2.89 5.02
CA LEU A 241 16.85 -1.44 5.01
C LEU A 241 17.68 -0.93 3.83
N ASP A 242 18.73 -1.66 3.43
CA ASP A 242 19.53 -1.34 2.24
C ASP A 242 18.74 -1.50 0.93
N ASP A 243 17.92 -2.56 0.77
CA ASP A 243 16.98 -2.67 -0.37
C ASP A 243 16.01 -1.48 -0.41
N TYR A 244 15.47 -1.09 0.74
CA TYR A 244 14.56 0.04 0.81
C TYR A 244 15.26 1.33 0.36
N CYS A 245 16.47 1.58 0.86
CA CYS A 245 17.30 2.72 0.50
C CYS A 245 17.67 2.75 -0.99
N LEU A 246 17.81 1.61 -1.67
CA LEU A 246 18.12 1.54 -3.10
C LEU A 246 17.12 2.34 -3.95
N THR A 247 15.90 2.53 -3.45
CA THR A 247 14.90 3.43 -4.07
C THR A 247 15.41 4.87 -4.27
N ASN A 248 16.32 5.33 -3.42
CA ASN A 248 16.92 6.66 -3.55
C ASN A 248 17.73 6.79 -4.84
N GLU A 249 18.55 5.78 -5.13
CA GLU A 249 19.36 5.73 -6.34
C GLU A 249 18.49 5.51 -7.59
N LEU A 250 17.57 4.56 -7.54
CA LEU A 250 16.79 4.13 -8.71
C LEU A 250 15.65 5.09 -9.09
N ARG A 251 15.31 6.05 -8.22
CA ARG A 251 14.19 6.97 -8.46
C ARG A 251 14.35 8.32 -7.78
N SER A 252 14.58 8.34 -6.47
CA SER A 252 14.34 9.56 -5.68
C SER A 252 15.29 10.69 -6.02
N HIS A 253 16.59 10.42 -6.21
CA HIS A 253 17.58 11.45 -6.56
C HIS A 253 17.19 12.17 -7.87
N GLN A 254 16.87 11.40 -8.91
CA GLN A 254 16.43 11.97 -10.19
C GLN A 254 15.12 12.74 -10.01
N ARG A 255 14.14 12.19 -9.28
CA ARG A 255 12.85 12.86 -9.05
C ARG A 255 13.00 14.17 -8.27
N MET A 256 13.88 14.21 -7.29
CA MET A 256 14.19 15.43 -6.53
C MET A 256 14.85 16.48 -7.42
N ALA A 257 15.80 16.08 -8.26
CA ALA A 257 16.44 16.98 -9.22
C ALA A 257 15.44 17.56 -10.25
N GLU A 258 14.49 16.75 -10.72
CA GLU A 258 13.40 17.19 -11.61
C GLU A 258 12.48 18.23 -10.95
N LEU A 259 12.18 18.06 -9.65
CA LEU A 259 11.21 18.90 -8.93
C LEU A 259 11.83 20.13 -8.25
N ALA A 260 13.13 20.11 -7.97
CA ALA A 260 13.81 21.19 -7.25
C ALA A 260 13.60 22.58 -7.88
N PRO A 261 13.66 22.78 -9.21
CA PRO A 261 13.42 24.09 -9.82
C PRO A 261 12.00 24.61 -9.58
N GLU A 262 10.99 23.73 -9.62
CA GLU A 262 9.59 24.13 -9.41
C GLU A 262 9.32 24.47 -7.94
N PHE A 263 9.84 23.67 -7.00
CA PHE A 263 9.72 23.98 -5.58
C PHE A 263 10.47 25.26 -5.18
N ALA A 264 11.62 25.52 -5.79
CA ALA A 264 12.34 26.77 -5.59
C ALA A 264 11.50 28.00 -6.01
N LYS A 265 10.77 27.93 -7.13
CA LYS A 265 9.84 29.01 -7.56
C LYS A 265 8.71 29.24 -6.54
N MET A 266 8.34 28.22 -5.78
CA MET A 266 7.33 28.28 -4.72
C MET A 266 7.90 28.69 -3.34
N GLY A 267 9.21 28.94 -3.26
CA GLY A 267 9.91 29.22 -2.01
C GLY A 267 9.92 28.03 -1.04
N ILE A 268 10.00 26.81 -1.58
CA ILE A 268 10.09 25.56 -0.82
C ILE A 268 11.46 24.94 -1.09
N SER A 269 12.24 24.66 -0.04
CA SER A 269 13.50 23.93 -0.20
C SER A 269 13.20 22.47 -0.54
N ILE A 270 13.99 21.89 -1.45
CA ILE A 270 13.86 20.46 -1.76
C ILE A 270 14.16 19.58 -0.53
N ASP A 271 14.99 20.08 0.38
CA ASP A 271 15.35 19.39 1.63
C ASP A 271 14.16 19.35 2.60
N ASP A 272 13.35 20.41 2.65
CA ASP A 272 12.17 20.49 3.53
C ASP A 272 11.11 19.45 3.17
N VAL A 273 11.07 19.02 1.90
CA VAL A 273 10.16 18.00 1.38
C VAL A 273 10.88 16.70 1.02
N GLY A 274 12.15 16.58 1.40
CA GLY A 274 13.01 15.46 1.03
C GLY A 274 12.43 14.12 1.47
N ALA A 275 11.88 14.04 2.68
CA ALA A 275 11.29 12.80 3.23
C ALA A 275 10.10 12.26 2.40
N ILE A 276 9.32 13.15 1.75
CA ILE A 276 8.24 12.73 0.84
C ILE A 276 8.80 12.15 -0.46
N LEU A 277 9.91 12.68 -0.94
CA LEU A 277 10.44 12.35 -2.26
C LEU A 277 11.41 11.18 -2.23
N SER A 278 12.04 10.95 -1.08
CA SER A 278 13.07 9.94 -0.81
C SER A 278 12.56 8.79 0.05
N ALA A 279 13.41 7.78 0.22
CA ALA A 279 13.23 6.61 1.06
C ALA A 279 14.24 6.69 2.24
N PRO A 280 13.93 7.43 3.31
CA PRO A 280 14.88 7.65 4.40
C PRO A 280 14.98 6.39 5.27
N ARG A 281 16.20 5.88 5.50
CA ARG A 281 16.43 4.67 6.28
C ARG A 281 15.75 4.73 7.65
N GLY A 282 15.84 5.87 8.33
CA GLY A 282 15.27 6.11 9.66
C GLY A 282 13.76 5.84 9.72
N VAL A 283 13.03 6.23 8.68
CA VAL A 283 11.58 5.97 8.57
C VAL A 283 11.27 4.48 8.61
N MET A 284 11.95 3.68 7.78
CA MET A 284 11.71 2.23 7.74
C MET A 284 12.25 1.55 9.01
N THR A 285 13.38 2.00 9.56
CA THR A 285 13.91 1.52 10.84
C THR A 285 12.90 1.71 11.97
N ALA A 286 12.30 2.90 12.09
CA ALA A 286 11.31 3.20 13.12
C ALA A 286 10.06 2.32 12.98
N VAL A 287 9.62 2.09 11.75
CA VAL A 287 8.48 1.23 11.45
C VAL A 287 8.72 -0.22 11.87
N LEU A 288 9.85 -0.79 11.49
CA LEU A 288 10.17 -2.18 11.80
C LEU A 288 10.43 -2.37 13.30
N ALA A 289 11.08 -1.41 13.97
CA ALA A 289 11.25 -1.42 15.42
C ALA A 289 9.91 -1.36 16.17
N ASP A 290 8.95 -0.58 15.68
CA ASP A 290 7.62 -0.52 16.27
C ASP A 290 6.82 -1.82 16.04
N LEU A 291 7.03 -2.52 14.93
CA LEU A 291 6.50 -3.89 14.77
C LEU A 291 7.12 -4.86 15.77
N ASP A 292 8.43 -4.79 15.99
CA ASP A 292 9.13 -5.63 16.99
C ASP A 292 8.52 -5.40 18.39
N VAL A 293 8.30 -4.15 18.78
CA VAL A 293 7.68 -3.80 20.08
C VAL A 293 6.23 -4.31 20.20
N ARG A 294 5.42 -4.16 19.14
CA ARG A 294 3.99 -4.49 19.20
C ARG A 294 3.68 -5.98 19.01
N PHE A 295 4.53 -6.70 18.27
CA PHE A 295 4.22 -8.04 17.77
C PHE A 295 5.35 -9.06 17.97
N GLY A 296 6.49 -8.69 18.59
CA GLY A 296 7.62 -9.58 18.81
C GLY A 296 7.24 -10.89 19.52
N ASP A 297 6.47 -10.80 20.61
CA ASP A 297 6.01 -11.96 21.39
C ASP A 297 5.11 -12.89 20.58
N VAL A 298 4.24 -12.34 19.72
CA VAL A 298 3.35 -13.12 18.86
C VAL A 298 4.17 -13.89 17.82
N GLY A 299 5.18 -13.25 17.24
CA GLY A 299 6.10 -13.88 16.32
C GLY A 299 6.89 -15.03 16.98
N ALA A 300 7.34 -14.83 18.22
CA ALA A 300 8.04 -15.87 18.98
C ALA A 300 7.14 -17.10 19.23
N ALA A 301 5.93 -16.90 19.74
CA ALA A 301 4.99 -17.99 20.02
C ALA A 301 4.60 -18.80 18.77
N ALA A 302 4.47 -18.15 17.62
CA ALA A 302 4.19 -18.81 16.36
C ALA A 302 5.36 -19.69 15.90
N ARG A 303 6.61 -19.22 16.01
CA ARG A 303 7.80 -20.01 15.67
C ARG A 303 7.94 -21.24 16.55
N ASP A 304 7.72 -21.09 17.86
CA ASP A 304 7.78 -22.22 18.81
C ASP A 304 6.74 -23.30 18.47
N SER A 305 5.58 -22.89 17.97
CA SER A 305 4.51 -23.79 17.54
C SER A 305 4.80 -24.48 16.20
N LEU A 306 5.59 -23.85 15.33
CA LEU A 306 5.94 -24.37 14.00
C LEU A 306 7.20 -25.26 14.01
N ASN A 307 8.20 -24.93 14.83
CA ASN A 307 9.57 -25.48 14.70
C ASN A 307 10.03 -26.42 15.80
N GLY A 308 9.12 -26.93 16.66
CA GLY A 308 9.41 -28.05 17.57
C GLY A 308 10.82 -28.00 18.19
N ASN A 309 11.12 -26.94 18.95
CA ASN A 309 12.36 -26.78 19.73
C ASN A 309 13.66 -26.73 18.89
N THR A 310 13.92 -25.59 18.23
CA THR A 310 15.25 -25.25 17.69
C THR A 310 15.68 -23.88 18.21
N THR A 311 16.86 -23.82 18.84
CA THR A 311 17.39 -22.66 19.60
C THR A 311 18.31 -21.75 18.78
N ASP A 312 18.19 -21.74 17.47
CA ASP A 312 19.16 -21.05 16.60
C ASP A 312 18.49 -20.20 15.54
N GLU A 313 17.86 -19.08 15.89
CA GLU A 313 17.50 -18.06 14.89
C GLU A 313 17.57 -16.64 15.48
N GLY A 314 18.00 -15.68 14.66
CA GLY A 314 18.38 -14.31 15.01
C GLY A 314 17.28 -13.42 15.62
N PRO A 315 17.48 -12.08 15.65
CA PRO A 315 16.63 -11.17 16.43
C PRO A 315 15.14 -11.35 16.13
N GLN A 316 14.34 -11.31 17.18
CA GLN A 316 12.89 -11.55 17.15
C GLN A 316 12.18 -10.49 16.28
N SER A 317 12.07 -10.76 14.98
CA SER A 317 11.32 -9.88 14.09
C SER A 317 9.83 -9.95 14.42
N GLY A 318 9.24 -8.81 14.76
CA GLY A 318 7.81 -8.60 14.96
C GLY A 318 7.01 -8.64 13.66
N VAL A 319 7.67 -8.66 12.49
CA VAL A 319 7.01 -8.75 11.18
C VAL A 319 6.15 -10.02 11.07
N VAL A 320 6.68 -11.17 11.49
CA VAL A 320 5.90 -12.43 11.47
C VAL A 320 4.68 -12.32 12.38
N GLY A 321 4.86 -11.83 13.60
CA GLY A 321 3.76 -11.62 14.54
C GLY A 321 2.70 -10.66 14.00
N TYR A 322 3.14 -9.60 13.32
CA TYR A 322 2.26 -8.64 12.65
C TYR A 322 1.45 -9.31 11.54
N LEU A 323 2.07 -10.06 10.64
CA LEU A 323 1.38 -10.72 9.52
C LEU A 323 0.34 -11.73 10.03
N LEU A 324 0.70 -12.54 11.02
CA LEU A 324 -0.22 -13.50 11.65
C LEU A 324 -1.39 -12.82 12.35
N ALA A 325 -1.12 -11.74 13.09
CA ALA A 325 -2.16 -10.94 13.76
C ALA A 325 -3.14 -10.29 12.76
N HIS A 326 -2.73 -10.14 11.49
CA HIS A 326 -3.55 -9.59 10.40
C HIS A 326 -4.05 -10.67 9.42
N GLY A 327 -4.06 -11.93 9.85
CA GLY A 327 -4.77 -13.01 9.15
C GLY A 327 -3.93 -13.80 8.15
N LEU A 328 -2.60 -13.67 8.16
CA LEU A 328 -1.75 -14.64 7.45
C LEU A 328 -1.87 -16.01 8.13
N ASP A 329 -2.20 -17.04 7.35
CA ASP A 329 -2.18 -18.42 7.81
C ASP A 329 -0.72 -18.85 8.09
N PRO A 330 -0.39 -19.42 9.27
CA PRO A 330 0.92 -19.99 9.53
C PRO A 330 1.40 -20.96 8.45
N ALA A 331 0.51 -21.75 7.83
CA ALA A 331 0.87 -22.64 6.73
C ALA A 331 1.32 -21.87 5.49
N ALA A 332 0.73 -20.70 5.21
CA ALA A 332 1.17 -19.83 4.11
C ALA A 332 2.57 -19.27 4.36
N LEU A 333 2.95 -18.96 5.61
CA LEU A 333 4.31 -18.53 5.93
C LEU A 333 5.34 -19.64 5.66
N GLU A 334 5.01 -20.88 6.00
CA GLU A 334 5.87 -22.04 5.70
C GLU A 334 5.99 -22.27 4.19
N MET A 335 4.87 -22.19 3.45
CA MET A 335 4.87 -22.29 1.99
C MET A 335 5.66 -21.16 1.34
N LEU A 336 5.55 -19.92 1.84
CA LEU A 336 6.37 -18.80 1.38
C LEU A 336 7.86 -19.14 1.44
N ARG A 337 8.32 -19.61 2.59
CA ARG A 337 9.74 -19.98 2.81
C ARG A 337 10.14 -21.18 1.97
N ALA A 338 9.29 -22.20 1.87
CA ALA A 338 9.56 -23.38 1.05
C ALA A 338 9.68 -23.05 -0.45
N ASN A 339 8.88 -22.10 -0.94
CA ASN A 339 8.81 -21.75 -2.35
C ASN A 339 9.83 -20.68 -2.77
N LEU A 340 10.25 -19.83 -1.84
CA LEU A 340 11.09 -18.67 -2.11
C LEU A 340 12.47 -18.72 -1.48
N LEU A 341 12.84 -19.77 -0.73
CA LEU A 341 14.21 -19.95 -0.24
C LEU A 341 14.87 -21.15 -0.90
N ILE A 342 16.04 -20.94 -1.49
CA ILE A 342 16.89 -21.96 -2.16
C ILE A 342 18.25 -22.10 -1.49
#